data_AF-A0A7L5AQG0-F1
#
_entry.id   AF-A0A7L5AQG0-F1
#
_cell.length_a   1.000
_cell.length_b   1.000
_cell.length_c   1.000
_cell.angle_alpha   90.00
_cell.angle_beta   90.00
_cell.angle_gamma   90.00
#
_symmetry.space_group_name_H-M   'P 1'
#
loop_
_entity.id
_entity.type
_entity.pdbx_description
1 polymer ?
#
loop_
_entity_poly.entity_id
_entity_poly.type
_entity_poly.pdbx_seq_one_letter_code
_entity_poly.pdbx_strand_id
1 'polypeptide(L)'
;MGQTPTVVDLLDAPPRDDASSGYSASAQGGGAQPPEKSGGRPSGTANRGNSLISLLPFILALAGALVLAYPVLATQHNNARQQAIADQYQAQMDSVSPDVLAAELASADAYNQELASSPILDPWLDQQRPDTPQYQAYLAELDLDEVMAQIVIPKIHVDLPIYHGTDADTLAHGVGHLFGTALPVGGTSTHSVLTGHTGLGSATLFDDLTELEEGDAFYITVAGRTLKYEVNDIRVVLPTETESLNKVPGEDLVTLITCTPYGINTHRLLVTGTRVPMDPVQAAAEKAAATPAPMRPWMLWLIGAVVLILSVLAVSAGRAAWRHAKRRQVAGAEARTEPAAHGDITSVPTGEGTVPEDLTEFLSPYLEAMKDQRKPSAGTQDKAVSSGPNDESQSPSGKHP
;
A
#
# COMPACT_ATOMS: atom_id res chain seq x y z
N MET A 1 -50.80 24.02 5.80
CA MET A 1 -50.15 24.11 7.12
C MET A 1 -48.72 23.63 6.97
N GLY A 2 -47.74 24.29 7.61
CA GLY A 2 -46.37 23.78 7.73
C GLY A 2 -45.49 23.89 6.47
N GLN A 3 -44.98 25.09 6.18
CA GLN A 3 -43.71 25.26 5.47
C GLN A 3 -42.65 25.67 6.50
N THR A 4 -41.52 24.98 6.54
CA THR A 4 -40.34 25.38 7.33
C THR A 4 -39.36 26.17 6.44
N PRO A 5 -38.86 27.34 6.87
CA PRO A 5 -38.07 28.23 6.03
C PRO A 5 -36.59 27.81 5.91
N THR A 6 -35.95 28.33 4.85
CA THR A 6 -34.55 28.13 4.47
C THR A 6 -33.58 29.11 5.13
N VAL A 7 -32.29 28.80 5.04
CA VAL A 7 -31.16 29.53 5.66
C VAL A 7 -30.79 30.80 4.87
N VAL A 8 -31.54 31.89 5.08
CA VAL A 8 -31.09 33.28 4.84
C VAL A 8 -31.76 34.17 5.90
N ASP A 9 -31.00 35.13 6.46
CA ASP A 9 -31.36 36.15 7.49
C ASP A 9 -30.77 35.94 8.89
N LEU A 10 -29.43 36.06 9.02
CA LEU A 10 -28.80 36.30 10.33
C LEU A 10 -27.52 37.17 10.25
N LEU A 11 -27.58 38.28 9.52
CA LEU A 11 -26.53 39.32 9.51
C LEU A 11 -27.15 40.72 9.34
N ASP A 12 -27.78 41.28 10.38
CA ASP A 12 -27.77 42.75 10.55
C ASP A 12 -28.10 43.27 11.98
N ALA A 13 -27.39 44.35 12.35
CA ALA A 13 -27.73 45.36 13.38
C ALA A 13 -27.72 44.95 14.90
N PRO A 14 -27.75 45.92 15.86
CA PRO A 14 -26.54 46.48 16.48
C PRO A 14 -26.59 46.55 18.05
N PRO A 15 -25.59 47.10 18.78
CA PRO A 15 -25.40 46.83 20.21
C PRO A 15 -26.23 47.73 21.15
N ARG A 16 -26.21 47.41 22.46
CA ARG A 16 -26.69 48.28 23.54
C ARG A 16 -25.64 48.44 24.64
N ASP A 17 -25.55 49.67 25.13
CA ASP A 17 -24.72 50.10 26.26
C ASP A 17 -25.53 50.10 27.56
N ASP A 18 -24.95 49.54 28.63
CA ASP A 18 -25.47 49.62 29.99
C ASP A 18 -24.31 49.99 30.94
N ALA A 19 -24.38 51.17 31.56
CA ALA A 19 -23.33 51.75 32.40
C ALA A 19 -23.75 51.93 33.88
N SER A 20 -22.77 52.27 34.72
CA SER A 20 -22.86 52.52 36.18
C SER A 20 -23.01 51.24 37.03
N SER A 21 -22.46 51.11 38.25
CA SER A 21 -21.76 52.02 39.19
C SER A 21 -20.74 51.18 40.00
N GLY A 22 -19.66 51.65 40.62
CA GLY A 22 -19.21 53.00 40.97
C GLY A 22 -19.07 53.15 42.50
N TYR A 23 -17.86 53.04 43.08
CA TYR A 23 -17.54 53.50 44.45
C TYR A 23 -16.02 53.76 44.68
N SER A 24 -15.68 54.97 45.16
CA SER A 24 -14.51 55.43 45.96
C SER A 24 -13.10 54.80 45.77
N ALA A 25 -12.03 55.54 45.40
CA ALA A 25 -11.27 56.55 46.21
C ALA A 25 -10.41 55.94 47.36
N SER A 26 -9.16 56.34 47.68
CA SER A 26 -8.22 57.35 47.14
C SER A 26 -6.79 57.20 47.74
N ALA A 27 -5.81 57.96 47.21
CA ALA A 27 -4.48 58.30 47.75
C ALA A 27 -3.36 57.21 47.79
N GLN A 28 -2.06 57.51 47.82
CA GLN A 28 -1.14 58.51 47.21
C GLN A 28 0.23 58.39 47.93
N GLY A 29 1.36 58.49 47.21
CA GLY A 29 2.73 58.62 47.75
C GLY A 29 3.39 57.31 48.23
N GLY A 30 4.71 57.08 48.11
CA GLY A 30 5.79 57.88 47.52
C GLY A 30 7.07 57.84 48.41
N GLY A 31 8.19 57.29 47.91
CA GLY A 31 9.48 57.26 48.67
C GLY A 31 10.45 56.14 48.27
N ALA A 32 11.73 56.25 48.66
CA ALA A 32 12.84 55.43 48.15
C ALA A 32 13.95 55.23 49.24
N GLN A 33 15.02 54.44 49.07
CA GLN A 33 15.57 53.75 47.88
C GLN A 33 16.08 52.29 48.25
N PRO A 34 17.34 51.79 48.12
CA PRO A 34 17.68 50.35 48.35
C PRO A 34 18.76 50.19 49.47
N PRO A 35 19.54 49.08 49.61
CA PRO A 35 19.53 47.77 48.92
C PRO A 35 19.64 46.53 49.84
N GLU A 36 19.46 45.32 49.28
CA GLU A 36 20.29 44.18 49.73
C GLU A 36 20.58 43.17 48.61
N LYS A 37 21.80 42.64 48.59
CA LYS A 37 22.27 41.63 47.62
C LYS A 37 22.12 40.23 48.22
N SER A 38 21.29 39.41 47.59
CA SER A 38 21.45 37.95 47.58
C SER A 38 21.34 37.54 46.11
N GLY A 39 22.32 36.89 45.50
CA GLY A 39 23.20 35.87 46.06
C GLY A 39 23.08 34.62 45.18
N GLY A 40 23.10 34.82 43.86
CA GLY A 40 22.64 33.83 42.88
C GLY A 40 23.55 32.62 42.80
N ARG A 41 22.96 31.43 42.95
CA ARG A 41 23.47 30.17 42.40
C ARG A 41 22.48 29.68 41.35
N PRO A 42 22.83 29.68 40.05
CA PRO A 42 22.07 28.91 39.07
C PRO A 42 22.40 27.43 39.31
N SER A 43 21.58 26.75 40.11
CA SER A 43 21.58 25.28 40.15
C SER A 43 21.09 24.79 38.81
N GLY A 44 22.03 24.49 37.91
CA GLY A 44 21.75 23.96 36.58
C GLY A 44 21.08 22.60 36.67
N THR A 45 19.75 22.58 36.76
CA THR A 45 18.96 21.38 36.52
C THR A 45 19.23 20.95 35.08
N ALA A 46 19.88 19.79 34.93
CA ALA A 46 20.24 19.26 33.62
C ALA A 46 18.95 19.02 32.81
N ASN A 47 18.64 19.94 31.90
CA ASN A 47 17.38 19.97 31.16
C ASN A 47 17.30 18.79 30.16
N ARG A 48 16.85 17.64 30.67
CA ARG A 48 16.55 16.42 29.90
C ARG A 48 15.31 16.57 29.01
N GLY A 49 14.58 17.69 29.06
CA GLY A 49 13.39 17.95 28.25
C GLY A 49 13.66 18.35 26.79
N ASN A 50 14.82 18.96 26.48
CA ASN A 50 15.05 19.55 25.16
C ASN A 50 15.35 18.55 24.02
N SER A 51 15.63 17.27 24.31
CA SER A 51 15.86 16.25 23.27
C SER A 51 14.59 15.85 22.53
N LEU A 52 13.42 15.87 23.20
CA LEU A 52 12.13 15.57 22.55
C LEU A 52 11.74 16.66 21.54
N ILE A 53 11.91 17.94 21.92
CA ILE A 53 11.61 19.09 21.05
C ILE A 53 12.52 19.09 19.80
N SER A 54 13.76 18.60 19.93
CA SER A 54 14.71 18.49 18.83
C SER A 54 14.38 17.36 17.84
N LEU A 55 13.61 16.35 18.26
CA LEU A 55 13.15 15.24 17.41
C LEU A 55 11.78 15.51 16.76
N LEU A 56 10.96 16.37 17.36
CA LEU A 56 9.63 16.75 16.87
C LEU A 56 9.56 17.08 15.36
N PRO A 57 10.43 17.93 14.76
CA PRO A 57 10.33 18.23 13.33
C PRO A 57 10.62 17.02 12.44
N PHE A 58 11.47 16.09 12.88
CA PHE A 58 11.77 14.85 12.15
C PHE A 58 10.59 13.88 12.19
N ILE A 59 9.91 13.79 13.35
CA ILE A 59 8.71 12.97 13.54
C ILE A 59 7.55 13.52 12.69
N LEU A 60 7.33 14.84 12.70
CA LEU A 60 6.29 15.48 11.88
C LEU A 60 6.57 15.33 10.38
N ALA A 61 7.81 15.48 9.94
CA ALA A 61 8.17 15.29 8.53
C ALA A 61 8.05 13.81 8.08
N LEU A 62 8.41 12.85 8.93
CA LEU A 62 8.16 11.43 8.69
C LEU A 62 6.65 11.13 8.61
N ALA A 63 5.85 11.64 9.55
CA ALA A 63 4.40 11.48 9.54
C ALA A 63 3.77 12.06 8.25
N GLY A 64 4.17 13.27 7.85
CA GLY A 64 3.72 13.87 6.59
C GLY A 64 4.12 13.06 5.36
N ALA A 65 5.34 12.52 5.33
CA ALA A 65 5.81 11.66 4.23
C ALA A 65 5.02 10.34 4.15
N LEU A 66 4.69 9.72 5.29
CA LEU A 66 3.85 8.52 5.35
C LEU A 66 2.41 8.80 4.89
N VAL A 67 1.82 9.94 5.27
CA VAL A 67 0.49 10.36 4.79
C VAL A 67 0.47 10.56 3.27
N LEU A 68 1.52 11.15 2.69
CA LEU A 68 1.62 11.32 1.23
C LEU A 68 1.86 9.99 0.49
N ALA A 69 2.60 9.06 1.09
CA ALA A 69 2.84 7.74 0.51
C ALA A 69 1.64 6.78 0.64
N TYR A 70 0.76 6.99 1.63
CA TYR A 70 -0.32 6.05 1.96
C TYR A 70 -1.25 5.72 0.78
N PRO A 71 -1.79 6.68 -0.01
CA PRO A 71 -2.67 6.34 -1.14
C PRO A 71 -1.98 5.42 -2.16
N VAL A 72 -0.74 5.75 -2.55
CA VAL A 72 0.05 4.93 -3.49
C VAL A 72 0.25 3.51 -2.96
N LEU A 73 0.64 3.36 -1.69
CA LEU A 73 0.85 2.05 -1.08
C LEU A 73 -0.45 1.26 -0.91
N ALA A 74 -1.56 1.93 -0.58
CA ALA A 74 -2.87 1.33 -0.44
C ALA A 74 -3.42 0.83 -1.79
N THR A 75 -3.35 1.66 -2.85
CA THR A 75 -3.73 1.25 -4.21
C THR A 75 -2.90 0.07 -4.69
N GLN A 76 -1.57 0.09 -4.52
CA GLN A 76 -0.73 -1.04 -4.93
C GLN A 76 -1.01 -2.32 -4.13
N HIS A 77 -1.28 -2.20 -2.83
CA HIS A 77 -1.66 -3.35 -2.00
C HIS A 77 -3.02 -3.95 -2.42
N ASN A 78 -4.01 -3.10 -2.70
CA ASN A 78 -5.34 -3.54 -3.09
C ASN A 78 -5.35 -4.13 -4.51
N ASN A 79 -4.68 -3.52 -5.48
CA ASN A 79 -4.52 -4.09 -6.82
C ASN A 79 -3.87 -5.49 -6.74
N ALA A 80 -2.80 -5.65 -5.95
CA ALA A 80 -2.15 -6.94 -5.74
C ALA A 80 -3.06 -7.96 -5.01
N ARG A 81 -3.91 -7.52 -4.08
CA ARG A 81 -4.91 -8.37 -3.42
C ARG A 81 -5.98 -8.83 -4.41
N GLN A 82 -6.47 -7.95 -5.28
CA GLN A 82 -7.48 -8.27 -6.29
C GLN A 82 -6.93 -9.28 -7.31
N GLN A 83 -5.73 -9.05 -7.84
CA GLN A 83 -5.05 -10.01 -8.70
C GLN A 83 -4.86 -11.36 -7.99
N ALA A 84 -4.40 -11.37 -6.74
CA ALA A 84 -4.22 -12.61 -5.98
C ALA A 84 -5.52 -13.39 -5.73
N ILE A 85 -6.68 -12.72 -5.69
CA ILE A 85 -7.99 -13.37 -5.62
C ILE A 85 -8.36 -13.98 -6.98
N ALA A 86 -8.11 -13.28 -8.09
CA ALA A 86 -8.31 -13.82 -9.44
C ALA A 86 -7.42 -15.05 -9.73
N ASP A 87 -6.14 -15.00 -9.31
CA ASP A 87 -5.20 -16.13 -9.37
C ASP A 87 -5.69 -17.33 -8.54
N GLN A 88 -6.26 -17.08 -7.34
CA GLN A 88 -6.83 -18.11 -6.49
C GLN A 88 -8.07 -18.77 -7.10
N TYR A 89 -8.98 -17.98 -7.68
CA TYR A 89 -10.13 -18.50 -8.42
C TYR A 89 -9.68 -19.43 -9.56
N GLN A 90 -8.71 -19.02 -10.38
CA GLN A 90 -8.23 -19.86 -11.48
C GLN A 90 -7.61 -21.18 -10.95
N ALA A 91 -6.77 -21.11 -9.91
CA ALA A 91 -6.18 -22.29 -9.28
C ALA A 91 -7.23 -23.22 -8.62
N GLN A 92 -8.34 -22.68 -8.11
CA GLN A 92 -9.48 -23.44 -7.59
C GLN A 92 -10.21 -24.15 -8.72
N MET A 93 -10.56 -23.45 -9.80
CA MET A 93 -11.22 -24.05 -10.97
C MET A 93 -10.38 -25.16 -11.61
N ASP A 94 -9.06 -25.02 -11.69
CA ASP A 94 -8.13 -26.05 -12.18
C ASP A 94 -8.14 -27.34 -11.30
N SER A 95 -8.65 -27.27 -10.07
CA SER A 95 -8.78 -28.40 -9.15
C SER A 95 -10.18 -29.06 -9.11
N VAL A 96 -11.20 -28.39 -9.67
CA VAL A 96 -12.57 -28.91 -9.76
C VAL A 96 -12.65 -29.95 -10.89
N SER A 97 -13.51 -30.97 -10.74
CA SER A 97 -13.64 -32.00 -11.78
C SER A 97 -14.29 -31.45 -13.05
N PRO A 98 -13.86 -31.89 -14.25
CA PRO A 98 -14.45 -31.44 -15.52
C PRO A 98 -15.96 -31.66 -15.61
N ASP A 99 -16.49 -32.71 -14.99
CA ASP A 99 -17.92 -33.02 -14.99
C ASP A 99 -18.74 -31.97 -14.20
N VAL A 100 -18.18 -31.43 -13.10
CA VAL A 100 -18.82 -30.35 -12.31
C VAL A 100 -18.76 -29.05 -13.10
N LEU A 101 -17.59 -28.68 -13.64
CA LEU A 101 -17.44 -27.48 -14.48
C LEU A 101 -18.38 -27.51 -15.69
N ALA A 102 -18.54 -28.67 -16.34
CA ALA A 102 -19.47 -28.84 -17.44
C ALA A 102 -20.94 -28.71 -17.01
N ALA A 103 -21.30 -29.14 -15.79
CA ALA A 103 -22.65 -28.98 -15.25
C ALA A 103 -22.96 -27.51 -14.93
N GLU A 104 -22.03 -26.78 -14.30
CA GLU A 104 -22.15 -25.34 -14.04
C GLU A 104 -22.32 -24.54 -15.35
N LEU A 105 -21.48 -24.80 -16.35
CA LEU A 105 -21.58 -24.14 -17.65
C LEU A 105 -22.92 -24.47 -18.35
N ALA A 106 -23.42 -25.70 -18.22
CA ALA A 106 -24.71 -26.08 -18.78
C ALA A 106 -25.90 -25.41 -18.04
N SER A 107 -25.78 -25.20 -16.72
CA SER A 107 -26.76 -24.43 -15.94
C SER A 107 -26.77 -22.97 -16.36
N ALA A 108 -25.61 -22.32 -16.41
CA ALA A 108 -25.48 -20.93 -16.85
C ALA A 108 -25.91 -20.72 -18.32
N ASP A 109 -25.61 -21.66 -19.21
CA ASP A 109 -26.07 -21.64 -20.61
C ASP A 109 -27.62 -21.77 -20.68
N ALA A 110 -28.26 -22.54 -19.78
CA ALA A 110 -29.72 -22.65 -19.68
C ALA A 110 -30.36 -21.38 -19.07
N TYR A 111 -29.80 -20.86 -17.98
CA TYR A 111 -30.18 -19.57 -17.39
C TYR A 111 -30.17 -18.47 -18.45
N ASN A 112 -29.12 -18.39 -19.26
CA ASN A 112 -28.98 -17.39 -20.33
C ASN A 112 -30.05 -17.51 -21.43
N GLN A 113 -30.53 -18.73 -21.72
CA GLN A 113 -31.62 -18.98 -22.68
C GLN A 113 -33.00 -18.59 -22.10
N GLU A 114 -33.24 -18.85 -20.81
CA GLU A 114 -34.49 -18.52 -20.13
C GLU A 114 -34.58 -17.05 -19.67
N LEU A 115 -33.43 -16.35 -19.57
CA LEU A 115 -33.33 -14.94 -19.18
C LEU A 115 -34.09 -14.03 -20.16
N ALA A 116 -35.32 -13.72 -19.79
CA ALA A 116 -36.21 -12.82 -20.49
C ALA A 116 -35.68 -11.37 -20.49
N SER A 117 -35.88 -10.66 -21.59
CA SER A 117 -35.52 -9.25 -21.73
C SER A 117 -36.23 -8.40 -20.67
N SER A 118 -35.48 -8.01 -19.64
CA SER A 118 -35.88 -7.02 -18.64
C SER A 118 -35.17 -5.70 -18.94
N PRO A 119 -35.73 -4.54 -18.54
CA PRO A 119 -35.02 -3.27 -18.67
C PRO A 119 -33.69 -3.34 -17.93
N ILE A 120 -32.58 -3.13 -18.64
CA ILE A 120 -31.26 -2.99 -18.01
C ILE A 120 -31.22 -1.64 -17.31
N LEU A 121 -30.80 -1.63 -16.06
CA LEU A 121 -30.77 -0.46 -15.18
C LEU A 121 -29.32 0.00 -14.94
N ASP A 122 -29.13 1.24 -14.49
CA ASP A 122 -27.78 1.75 -14.25
C ASP A 122 -27.19 1.18 -12.96
N PRO A 123 -26.00 0.54 -12.98
CA PRO A 123 -25.46 -0.15 -11.81
C PRO A 123 -25.09 0.76 -10.63
N TRP A 124 -25.04 2.09 -10.79
CA TRP A 124 -24.74 3.03 -9.70
C TRP A 124 -25.95 3.84 -9.22
N LEU A 125 -26.97 4.03 -10.05
CA LEU A 125 -28.16 4.83 -9.70
C LEU A 125 -29.35 3.98 -9.27
N ASP A 126 -29.50 2.76 -9.79
CA ASP A 126 -30.64 1.90 -9.53
C ASP A 126 -30.32 0.83 -8.48
N GLN A 127 -31.26 0.60 -7.56
CA GLN A 127 -31.12 -0.47 -6.57
C GLN A 127 -31.44 -1.83 -7.19
N GLN A 128 -30.45 -2.72 -7.19
CA GLN A 128 -30.68 -4.16 -7.36
C GLN A 128 -31.61 -4.66 -6.24
N ARG A 129 -32.37 -5.72 -6.53
CA ARG A 129 -33.41 -6.27 -5.63
C ARG A 129 -33.06 -7.69 -5.16
N PRO A 130 -32.09 -7.82 -4.24
CA PRO A 130 -31.55 -9.12 -3.83
C PRO A 130 -32.56 -10.01 -3.11
N ASP A 131 -33.66 -9.44 -2.61
CA ASP A 131 -34.78 -10.13 -1.97
C ASP A 131 -35.71 -10.86 -2.96
N THR A 132 -35.52 -10.67 -4.27
CA THR A 132 -36.38 -11.30 -5.29
C THR A 132 -35.94 -12.73 -5.63
N PRO A 133 -36.89 -13.66 -5.88
CA PRO A 133 -36.54 -15.03 -6.33
C PRO A 133 -35.69 -15.08 -7.60
N GLN A 134 -35.86 -14.10 -8.50
CA GLN A 134 -35.07 -13.97 -9.73
C GLN A 134 -33.60 -13.64 -9.42
N TYR A 135 -33.34 -12.80 -8.43
CA TYR A 135 -31.98 -12.50 -8.00
C TYR A 135 -31.36 -13.67 -7.23
N GLN A 136 -32.14 -14.37 -6.40
CA GLN A 136 -31.67 -15.58 -5.70
C GLN A 136 -31.35 -16.72 -6.66
N ALA A 137 -32.09 -16.89 -7.76
CA ALA A 137 -31.74 -17.81 -8.83
C ALA A 137 -30.44 -17.39 -9.55
N TYR A 138 -30.27 -16.09 -9.83
CA TYR A 138 -29.03 -15.54 -10.39
C TYR A 138 -27.80 -15.80 -9.50
N LEU A 139 -27.91 -15.64 -8.17
CA LEU A 139 -26.83 -15.92 -7.23
C LEU A 139 -26.45 -17.41 -7.12
N ALA A 140 -27.28 -18.32 -7.63
CA ALA A 140 -27.05 -19.76 -7.55
C ALA A 140 -26.37 -20.34 -8.80
N GLU A 141 -26.13 -19.54 -9.84
CA GLU A 141 -25.40 -19.93 -11.04
C GLU A 141 -23.91 -19.60 -10.87
N LEU A 142 -23.00 -20.50 -11.23
CA LEU A 142 -21.55 -20.27 -11.12
C LEU A 142 -21.03 -20.02 -9.67
N ASP A 143 -21.79 -20.43 -8.66
CA ASP A 143 -21.50 -20.28 -7.21
C ASP A 143 -20.55 -21.38 -6.68
N LEU A 144 -19.51 -21.72 -7.46
CA LEU A 144 -18.42 -22.61 -7.00
C LEU A 144 -17.39 -21.88 -6.12
N ASP A 145 -17.44 -20.55 -6.13
CA ASP A 145 -16.64 -19.63 -5.32
C ASP A 145 -17.39 -18.29 -5.20
N GLU A 146 -16.98 -17.43 -4.27
CA GLU A 146 -17.47 -16.04 -4.20
C GLU A 146 -17.22 -15.30 -5.53
N VAL A 147 -16.09 -15.60 -6.17
CA VAL A 147 -15.74 -15.14 -7.52
C VAL A 147 -16.48 -15.98 -8.57
N MET A 148 -17.34 -15.34 -9.36
CA MET A 148 -18.04 -15.95 -10.49
C MET A 148 -17.06 -16.32 -11.62
N ALA A 149 -16.15 -15.40 -11.95
CA ALA A 149 -15.26 -15.48 -13.10
C ALA A 149 -14.05 -14.53 -12.94
N GLN A 150 -13.09 -14.57 -13.87
CA GLN A 150 -11.96 -13.64 -13.96
C GLN A 150 -12.02 -12.88 -15.29
N ILE A 151 -11.70 -11.58 -15.27
CA ILE A 151 -11.40 -10.79 -16.49
C ILE A 151 -9.92 -10.42 -16.56
N VAL A 152 -9.33 -10.56 -17.75
CA VAL A 152 -7.97 -10.08 -18.06
C VAL A 152 -7.97 -9.20 -19.31
N ILE A 153 -7.38 -8.01 -19.22
CA ILE A 153 -7.28 -7.03 -20.32
C ILE A 153 -5.79 -6.65 -20.48
N PRO A 154 -5.03 -7.31 -21.38
CA PRO A 154 -3.57 -7.20 -21.42
C PRO A 154 -3.03 -5.78 -21.65
N LYS A 155 -3.66 -4.99 -22.53
CA LYS A 155 -3.19 -3.65 -22.91
C LYS A 155 -3.09 -2.69 -21.72
N ILE A 156 -4.03 -2.80 -20.78
CA ILE A 156 -4.19 -1.91 -19.63
C ILE A 156 -3.84 -2.60 -18.30
N HIS A 157 -3.17 -3.76 -18.36
CA HIS A 157 -2.70 -4.51 -17.20
C HIS A 157 -3.78 -4.84 -16.15
N VAL A 158 -5.00 -5.07 -16.61
CA VAL A 158 -6.13 -5.49 -15.75
C VAL A 158 -6.15 -7.00 -15.65
N ASP A 159 -6.21 -7.49 -14.41
CA ASP A 159 -6.48 -8.88 -14.03
C ASP A 159 -7.29 -8.82 -12.73
N LEU A 160 -8.59 -9.11 -12.83
CA LEU A 160 -9.56 -8.85 -11.75
C LEU A 160 -10.60 -9.97 -11.61
N PRO A 161 -11.05 -10.25 -10.37
CA PRO A 161 -12.21 -11.09 -10.14
C PRO A 161 -13.50 -10.39 -10.59
N ILE A 162 -14.41 -11.18 -11.15
CA ILE A 162 -15.81 -10.85 -11.44
C ILE A 162 -16.66 -11.53 -10.36
N TYR A 163 -17.53 -10.75 -9.74
CA TYR A 163 -18.47 -11.16 -8.70
C TYR A 163 -19.91 -11.05 -9.18
N HIS A 164 -20.81 -11.66 -8.42
CA HIS A 164 -22.24 -11.43 -8.56
C HIS A 164 -22.66 -10.01 -8.15
N GLY A 165 -23.60 -9.43 -8.90
CA GLY A 165 -24.20 -8.13 -8.59
C GLY A 165 -23.30 -6.93 -8.88
N THR A 166 -23.82 -5.74 -8.59
CA THR A 166 -23.10 -4.46 -8.74
C THR A 166 -23.31 -3.54 -7.55
N ASP A 167 -23.45 -4.11 -6.35
CA ASP A 167 -23.56 -3.31 -5.13
C ASP A 167 -22.22 -2.65 -4.75
N ALA A 168 -22.28 -1.74 -3.78
CA ALA A 168 -21.14 -0.92 -3.40
C ALA A 168 -19.99 -1.70 -2.76
N ASP A 169 -20.23 -2.87 -2.16
CA ASP A 169 -19.18 -3.72 -1.58
C ASP A 169 -18.53 -4.57 -2.69
N THR A 170 -19.34 -5.12 -3.60
CA THR A 170 -18.85 -5.80 -4.81
C THR A 170 -17.92 -4.91 -5.63
N LEU A 171 -18.37 -3.70 -5.99
CA LEU A 171 -17.59 -2.80 -6.85
C LEU A 171 -16.38 -2.16 -6.13
N ALA A 172 -16.33 -2.19 -4.80
CA ALA A 172 -15.14 -1.80 -4.04
C ALA A 172 -14.03 -2.87 -4.09
N HIS A 173 -14.39 -4.13 -4.33
CA HIS A 173 -13.47 -5.28 -4.28
C HIS A 173 -13.13 -5.86 -5.66
N GLY A 174 -13.93 -5.66 -6.70
CA GLY A 174 -13.60 -6.14 -8.04
C GLY A 174 -14.55 -5.65 -9.12
N VAL A 175 -14.78 -6.49 -10.13
CA VAL A 175 -15.75 -6.26 -11.20
C VAL A 175 -17.08 -6.90 -10.80
N GLY A 176 -18.19 -6.20 -10.98
CA GLY A 176 -19.54 -6.73 -10.73
C GLY A 176 -20.26 -7.10 -12.02
N HIS A 177 -20.86 -8.28 -12.08
CA HIS A 177 -21.75 -8.67 -13.17
C HIS A 177 -23.13 -7.99 -13.02
N LEU A 178 -23.59 -7.30 -14.06
CA LEU A 178 -24.89 -6.60 -14.03
C LEU A 178 -26.06 -7.59 -14.10
N PHE A 179 -26.77 -7.75 -12.99
CA PHE A 179 -28.00 -8.54 -12.92
C PHE A 179 -29.02 -8.11 -13.99
N GLY A 180 -29.64 -9.09 -14.65
CA GLY A 180 -30.52 -8.89 -15.80
C GLY A 180 -29.82 -8.99 -17.16
N THR A 181 -28.49 -8.98 -17.20
CA THR A 181 -27.68 -9.29 -18.39
C THR A 181 -27.26 -10.77 -18.39
N ALA A 182 -26.79 -11.27 -19.54
CA ALA A 182 -26.42 -12.68 -19.66
C ALA A 182 -25.15 -12.98 -18.86
N LEU A 183 -25.12 -14.11 -18.14
CA LEU A 183 -23.92 -14.62 -17.47
C LEU A 183 -22.74 -14.69 -18.44
N PRO A 184 -21.49 -14.44 -17.99
CA PRO A 184 -20.32 -14.22 -18.85
C PRO A 184 -19.73 -15.52 -19.43
N VAL A 185 -20.60 -16.49 -19.70
CA VAL A 185 -20.29 -17.80 -20.31
C VAL A 185 -20.27 -17.74 -21.84
N GLY A 186 -20.79 -16.66 -22.43
CA GLY A 186 -20.92 -16.45 -23.87
C GLY A 186 -22.07 -17.26 -24.50
N GLY A 187 -22.03 -17.41 -25.82
CA GLY A 187 -23.06 -18.10 -26.60
C GLY A 187 -23.86 -17.18 -27.51
N THR A 188 -24.63 -17.76 -28.44
CA THR A 188 -25.36 -16.99 -29.45
C THR A 188 -26.57 -16.26 -28.86
N SER A 189 -26.72 -14.98 -29.19
CA SER A 189 -27.73 -14.06 -28.62
C SER A 189 -27.53 -13.76 -27.13
N THR A 190 -26.28 -13.76 -26.66
CA THR A 190 -25.93 -13.32 -25.29
C THR A 190 -25.25 -11.96 -25.30
N HIS A 191 -25.54 -11.16 -24.27
CA HIS A 191 -24.82 -9.92 -23.98
C HIS A 191 -24.62 -9.85 -22.47
N SER A 192 -23.38 -9.98 -22.01
CA SER A 192 -23.00 -9.80 -20.60
C SER A 192 -22.51 -8.38 -20.36
N VAL A 193 -22.75 -7.83 -19.18
CA VAL A 193 -22.25 -6.49 -18.82
C VAL A 193 -21.46 -6.56 -17.52
N LEU A 194 -20.21 -6.14 -17.59
CA LEU A 194 -19.23 -6.22 -16.51
C LEU A 194 -18.88 -4.80 -16.04
N THR A 195 -19.16 -4.53 -14.77
CA THR A 195 -19.13 -3.19 -14.17
C THR A 195 -17.91 -3.03 -13.29
N GLY A 196 -17.12 -1.98 -13.50
CA GLY A 196 -15.99 -1.65 -12.63
C GLY A 196 -15.93 -0.15 -12.32
N HIS A 197 -15.43 0.22 -11.15
CA HIS A 197 -15.22 1.64 -10.82
C HIS A 197 -14.07 2.27 -11.61
N THR A 198 -14.19 3.59 -11.82
CA THR A 198 -13.12 4.51 -12.22
C THR A 198 -13.04 5.64 -11.18
N GLY A 199 -11.82 6.07 -10.85
CA GLY A 199 -11.51 7.13 -9.90
C GLY A 199 -11.53 6.69 -8.43
N LEU A 200 -11.44 5.38 -8.15
CA LEU A 200 -11.48 4.88 -6.78
C LEU A 200 -10.12 5.10 -6.10
N GLY A 201 -10.07 5.96 -5.07
CA GLY A 201 -8.83 6.32 -4.38
C GLY A 201 -8.09 5.16 -3.67
N SER A 202 -8.65 3.96 -3.67
CA SER A 202 -8.11 2.74 -3.04
C SER A 202 -7.75 1.62 -4.01
N ALA A 203 -8.16 1.63 -5.29
CA ALA A 203 -7.84 0.57 -6.26
C ALA A 203 -8.00 1.08 -7.70
N THR A 204 -7.21 0.55 -8.66
CA THR A 204 -7.21 1.04 -10.05
C THR A 204 -8.42 0.54 -10.86
N LEU A 205 -8.87 -0.70 -10.66
CA LEU A 205 -10.07 -1.28 -11.30
C LEU A 205 -10.14 -0.96 -12.82
N PHE A 206 -11.13 -0.19 -13.28
CA PHE A 206 -11.31 0.20 -14.69
C PHE A 206 -10.87 1.65 -14.99
N ASP A 207 -10.02 2.26 -14.17
CA ASP A 207 -9.44 3.60 -14.39
C ASP A 207 -8.92 3.81 -15.82
N ASP A 208 -8.24 2.80 -16.36
CA ASP A 208 -7.55 2.87 -17.65
C ASP A 208 -8.39 2.29 -18.81
N LEU A 209 -9.69 2.01 -18.60
CA LEU A 209 -10.59 1.52 -19.65
C LEU A 209 -10.73 2.53 -20.82
N THR A 210 -10.42 3.80 -20.58
CA THR A 210 -10.32 4.85 -21.63
C THR A 210 -9.13 4.69 -22.57
N GLU A 211 -8.16 3.82 -22.27
CA GLU A 211 -6.99 3.53 -23.12
C GLU A 211 -7.25 2.38 -24.12
N LEU A 212 -8.44 1.77 -24.09
CA LEU A 212 -8.86 0.77 -25.07
C LEU A 212 -9.31 1.40 -26.40
N GLU A 213 -9.09 0.65 -27.47
CA GLU A 213 -9.36 0.99 -28.87
C GLU A 213 -10.00 -0.22 -29.57
N GLU A 214 -10.64 -0.01 -30.71
CA GLU A 214 -11.15 -1.11 -31.55
C GLU A 214 -10.01 -2.06 -31.97
N GLY A 215 -10.24 -3.36 -31.90
CA GLY A 215 -9.24 -4.41 -32.14
C GLY A 215 -8.46 -4.86 -30.89
N ASP A 216 -8.62 -4.20 -29.74
CA ASP A 216 -8.02 -4.68 -28.49
C ASP A 216 -8.71 -5.94 -27.97
N ALA A 217 -7.94 -6.84 -27.34
CA ALA A 217 -8.46 -8.08 -26.79
C ALA A 217 -8.70 -8.00 -25.27
N PHE A 218 -9.78 -8.66 -24.82
CA PHE A 218 -9.95 -9.04 -23.43
C PHE A 218 -10.41 -10.50 -23.29
N TYR A 219 -10.19 -11.05 -22.11
CA TYR A 219 -10.38 -12.45 -21.80
C TYR A 219 -11.28 -12.62 -20.60
N ILE A 220 -12.18 -13.60 -20.66
CA ILE A 220 -12.98 -14.04 -19.52
C ILE A 220 -12.66 -15.51 -19.25
N THR A 221 -12.26 -15.84 -18.02
CA THR A 221 -12.12 -17.22 -17.55
C THR A 221 -13.25 -17.51 -16.56
N VAL A 222 -14.12 -18.46 -16.87
CA VAL A 222 -15.32 -18.83 -16.10
C VAL A 222 -15.48 -20.35 -16.07
N ALA A 223 -15.60 -20.94 -14.87
CA ALA A 223 -15.73 -22.39 -14.66
C ALA A 223 -14.74 -23.23 -15.53
N GLY A 224 -13.46 -22.85 -15.50
CA GLY A 224 -12.37 -23.48 -16.27
C GLY A 224 -12.37 -23.22 -17.79
N ARG A 225 -13.41 -22.57 -18.35
CA ARG A 225 -13.51 -22.18 -19.76
C ARG A 225 -12.96 -20.75 -19.94
N THR A 226 -12.07 -20.55 -20.91
CA THR A 226 -11.60 -19.21 -21.29
C THR A 226 -12.17 -18.77 -22.64
N LEU A 227 -12.66 -17.53 -22.69
CA LEU A 227 -13.28 -16.86 -23.83
C LEU A 227 -12.42 -15.66 -24.22
N LYS A 228 -12.24 -15.39 -25.53
CA LYS A 228 -11.61 -14.16 -26.05
C LYS A 228 -12.65 -13.28 -26.73
N TYR A 229 -12.65 -12.00 -26.38
CA TYR A 229 -13.46 -10.96 -27.01
C TYR A 229 -12.52 -9.91 -27.61
N GLU A 230 -12.93 -9.31 -28.72
CA GLU A 230 -12.22 -8.23 -29.40
C GLU A 230 -13.13 -6.99 -29.42
N VAL A 231 -12.61 -5.85 -28.95
CA VAL A 231 -13.34 -4.58 -28.86
C VAL A 231 -13.76 -4.12 -30.25
N ASN A 232 -15.04 -3.88 -30.44
CA ASN A 232 -15.63 -3.48 -31.72
C ASN A 232 -16.56 -2.27 -31.65
N ASP A 233 -16.81 -1.73 -30.45
CA ASP A 233 -17.55 -0.49 -30.24
C ASP A 233 -17.14 0.17 -28.91
N ILE A 234 -16.93 1.49 -28.95
CA ILE A 234 -16.64 2.31 -27.76
C ILE A 234 -17.54 3.54 -27.81
N ARG A 235 -18.30 3.79 -26.73
CA ARG A 235 -19.22 4.93 -26.64
C ARG A 235 -19.31 5.52 -25.24
N VAL A 236 -19.65 6.82 -25.19
CA VAL A 236 -20.01 7.51 -23.95
C VAL A 236 -21.50 7.83 -24.00
N VAL A 237 -22.24 7.40 -22.98
CA VAL A 237 -23.71 7.52 -22.89
C VAL A 237 -24.14 8.12 -21.55
N LEU A 238 -25.37 8.63 -21.48
CA LEU A 238 -25.99 8.98 -20.20
C LEU A 238 -26.33 7.71 -19.40
N PRO A 239 -26.39 7.78 -18.05
CA PRO A 239 -26.78 6.63 -17.21
C PRO A 239 -28.15 6.05 -17.55
N THR A 240 -29.05 6.84 -18.15
CA THR A 240 -30.39 6.42 -18.57
C THR A 240 -30.44 5.77 -19.96
N GLU A 241 -29.35 5.77 -20.72
CA GLU A 241 -29.26 5.27 -22.11
C GLU A 241 -28.72 3.82 -22.12
N THR A 242 -29.47 2.91 -21.51
CA THR A 242 -29.08 1.50 -21.34
C THR A 242 -29.47 0.60 -22.52
N GLU A 243 -30.10 1.13 -23.58
CA GLU A 243 -30.66 0.34 -24.67
C GLU A 243 -29.62 -0.50 -25.41
N SER A 244 -28.37 -0.01 -25.45
CA SER A 244 -27.24 -0.71 -26.08
C SER A 244 -26.72 -1.91 -25.29
N LEU A 245 -27.10 -2.06 -24.03
CA LEU A 245 -26.75 -3.20 -23.16
C LEU A 245 -27.66 -4.42 -23.35
N ASN A 246 -28.69 -4.32 -24.20
CA ASN A 246 -29.59 -5.43 -24.47
C ASN A 246 -28.91 -6.53 -25.33
N LYS A 247 -29.43 -7.76 -25.23
CA LYS A 247 -29.08 -8.88 -26.11
C LYS A 247 -29.32 -8.51 -27.58
N VAL A 248 -28.32 -8.73 -28.43
CA VAL A 248 -28.45 -8.60 -29.89
C VAL A 248 -28.62 -10.01 -30.50
N PRO A 249 -29.72 -10.30 -31.23
CA PRO A 249 -29.94 -11.64 -31.79
C PRO A 249 -28.82 -12.07 -32.74
N GLY A 250 -28.23 -13.23 -32.47
CA GLY A 250 -27.14 -13.81 -33.26
C GLY A 250 -25.72 -13.49 -32.76
N GLU A 251 -25.55 -12.46 -31.93
CA GLU A 251 -24.23 -12.03 -31.44
C GLU A 251 -23.85 -12.68 -30.09
N ASP A 252 -22.56 -12.75 -29.79
CA ASP A 252 -21.99 -13.10 -28.47
C ASP A 252 -21.15 -11.89 -28.03
N LEU A 253 -21.70 -11.07 -27.14
CA LEU A 253 -21.17 -9.76 -26.75
C LEU A 253 -20.84 -9.68 -25.26
N VAL A 254 -19.84 -8.87 -24.93
CA VAL A 254 -19.60 -8.40 -23.57
C VAL A 254 -19.34 -6.89 -23.60
N THR A 255 -20.06 -6.13 -22.77
CA THR A 255 -19.76 -4.71 -22.52
C THR A 255 -19.07 -4.55 -21.18
N LEU A 256 -17.90 -3.90 -21.20
CA LEU A 256 -17.24 -3.37 -20.01
C LEU A 256 -17.78 -1.96 -19.76
N ILE A 257 -18.35 -1.71 -18.58
CA ILE A 257 -18.95 -0.43 -18.22
C ILE A 257 -18.21 0.23 -17.03
N THR A 258 -17.92 1.51 -17.17
CA THR A 258 -17.44 2.36 -16.08
C THR A 258 -17.97 3.79 -16.13
N CYS A 259 -17.72 4.57 -15.08
CA CYS A 259 -18.11 5.96 -14.96
C CYS A 259 -17.14 6.91 -15.69
N THR A 260 -17.67 7.97 -16.31
CA THR A 260 -16.87 8.96 -17.03
C THR A 260 -17.54 10.35 -17.01
N PRO A 261 -16.84 11.49 -17.22
CA PRO A 261 -15.39 11.68 -17.15
C PRO A 261 -14.80 11.36 -15.77
N TYR A 262 -13.50 11.05 -15.73
CA TYR A 262 -12.77 10.70 -14.51
C TYR A 262 -13.00 11.72 -13.38
N GLY A 263 -13.49 11.24 -12.23
CA GLY A 263 -13.79 12.06 -11.05
C GLY A 263 -15.05 12.94 -11.15
N ILE A 264 -15.79 12.87 -12.26
CA ILE A 264 -17.07 13.58 -12.47
C ILE A 264 -18.23 12.58 -12.56
N ASN A 265 -18.03 11.43 -13.24
CA ASN A 265 -18.90 10.26 -13.21
C ASN A 265 -20.37 10.49 -13.64
N THR A 266 -20.63 11.55 -14.43
CA THR A 266 -21.97 11.93 -14.93
C THR A 266 -22.48 11.08 -16.09
N HIS A 267 -21.59 10.39 -16.78
CA HIS A 267 -21.84 9.55 -17.95
C HIS A 267 -21.29 8.14 -17.70
N ARG A 268 -21.53 7.24 -18.65
CA ARG A 268 -20.95 5.88 -18.70
C ARG A 268 -20.08 5.73 -19.94
N LEU A 269 -18.89 5.17 -19.75
CA LEU A 269 -18.08 4.64 -20.84
C LEU A 269 -18.47 3.17 -21.01
N LEU A 270 -18.89 2.81 -22.22
CA LEU A 270 -19.16 1.45 -22.64
C LEU A 270 -18.08 1.04 -23.63
N VAL A 271 -17.40 -0.08 -23.36
CA VAL A 271 -16.47 -0.75 -24.28
C VAL A 271 -17.05 -2.13 -24.58
N THR A 272 -17.60 -2.30 -25.77
CA THR A 272 -18.21 -3.57 -26.20
C THR A 272 -17.20 -4.37 -27.01
N GLY A 273 -17.05 -5.64 -26.67
CA GLY A 273 -16.32 -6.62 -27.47
C GLY A 273 -17.22 -7.73 -27.99
N THR A 274 -16.90 -8.19 -29.19
CA THR A 274 -17.55 -9.34 -29.83
C THR A 274 -16.68 -10.57 -29.69
N ARG A 275 -17.31 -11.74 -29.52
CA ARG A 275 -16.62 -13.02 -29.37
C ARG A 275 -15.79 -13.35 -30.60
N VAL A 276 -14.51 -13.71 -30.38
CA VAL A 276 -13.61 -14.16 -31.44
C VAL A 276 -13.05 -15.56 -31.18
N PRO A 277 -12.62 -16.30 -32.22
CA PRO A 277 -11.83 -17.52 -32.06
C PRO A 277 -10.53 -17.25 -31.29
N MET A 278 -10.06 -18.23 -30.54
CA MET A 278 -8.91 -18.11 -29.64
C MET A 278 -7.93 -19.26 -29.86
N ASP A 279 -6.65 -18.95 -30.10
CA ASP A 279 -5.56 -19.89 -29.88
C ASP A 279 -5.22 -19.90 -28.37
N PRO A 280 -5.33 -21.05 -27.67
CA PRO A 280 -4.97 -21.15 -26.25
C PRO A 280 -3.53 -20.76 -25.94
N VAL A 281 -2.57 -20.98 -26.86
CA VAL A 281 -1.15 -20.67 -26.62
C VAL A 281 -0.93 -19.16 -26.66
N GLN A 282 -1.45 -18.49 -27.69
CA GLN A 282 -1.46 -17.03 -27.77
C GLN A 282 -2.22 -16.40 -26.59
N ALA A 283 -3.37 -16.95 -26.21
CA ALA A 283 -4.16 -16.45 -25.09
C ALA A 283 -3.44 -16.53 -23.74
N ALA A 284 -2.74 -17.65 -23.47
CA ALA A 284 -1.92 -17.77 -22.28
C ALA A 284 -0.77 -16.74 -22.24
N ALA A 285 -0.14 -16.46 -23.38
CA ALA A 285 0.90 -15.44 -23.50
C ALA A 285 0.36 -14.01 -23.34
N GLU A 286 -0.81 -13.70 -23.93
CA GLU A 286 -1.48 -12.41 -23.78
C GLU A 286 -1.97 -12.18 -22.34
N LYS A 287 -2.61 -13.18 -21.69
CA LYS A 287 -2.96 -13.11 -20.25
C LYS A 287 -1.72 -12.88 -19.38
N ALA A 288 -0.64 -13.64 -19.60
CA ALA A 288 0.59 -13.52 -18.82
C ALA A 288 1.33 -12.17 -19.02
N ALA A 289 1.06 -11.44 -20.09
CA ALA A 289 1.59 -10.10 -20.31
C ALA A 289 0.82 -9.00 -19.53
N ALA A 290 -0.37 -9.30 -19.03
CA ALA A 290 -1.17 -8.35 -18.25
C ALA A 290 -0.53 -8.05 -16.88
N THR A 291 0.17 -9.00 -16.25
CA THR A 291 0.63 -8.88 -14.86
C THR A 291 2.14 -9.11 -14.69
N PRO A 292 2.80 -8.47 -13.70
CA PRO A 292 2.26 -7.43 -12.82
C PRO A 292 2.16 -6.07 -13.52
N ALA A 293 1.13 -5.29 -13.17
CA ALA A 293 0.95 -3.93 -13.69
C ALA A 293 2.16 -3.02 -13.35
N PRO A 294 2.70 -2.25 -14.31
CA PRO A 294 3.81 -1.35 -14.05
C PRO A 294 3.38 -0.15 -13.19
N MET A 295 4.20 0.21 -12.19
CA MET A 295 3.97 1.44 -11.42
C MET A 295 4.07 2.68 -12.32
N ARG A 296 2.97 3.42 -12.46
CA ARG A 296 2.90 4.71 -13.19
C ARG A 296 4.05 5.65 -12.74
N PRO A 297 4.71 6.38 -13.66
CA PRO A 297 5.91 7.16 -13.35
C PRO A 297 5.78 8.16 -12.21
N TRP A 298 4.60 8.78 -12.03
CA TRP A 298 4.37 9.75 -10.96
C TRP A 298 4.44 9.11 -9.55
N MET A 299 4.07 7.83 -9.41
CA MET A 299 4.19 7.09 -8.15
C MET A 299 5.67 6.87 -7.80
N LEU A 300 6.50 6.55 -8.80
CA LEU A 300 7.95 6.42 -8.63
C LEU A 300 8.59 7.76 -8.24
N TRP A 301 8.15 8.87 -8.84
CA TRP A 301 8.60 10.22 -8.44
C TRP A 301 8.18 10.59 -7.02
N LEU A 302 6.96 10.25 -6.60
CA LEU A 302 6.46 10.49 -5.23
C LEU A 302 7.26 9.67 -4.21
N ILE A 303 7.45 8.37 -4.46
CA ILE A 303 8.27 7.49 -3.62
C ILE A 303 9.72 8.00 -3.56
N GLY A 304 10.30 8.38 -4.70
CA GLY A 304 11.64 8.97 -4.77
C GLY A 304 11.77 10.28 -3.97
N ALA A 305 10.77 11.15 -4.03
CA ALA A 305 10.72 12.39 -3.24
C ALA A 305 10.62 12.10 -1.73
N VAL A 306 9.78 11.14 -1.33
CA VAL A 306 9.67 10.66 0.06
C VAL A 306 11.02 10.11 0.55
N VAL A 307 11.66 9.21 -0.21
CA VAL A 307 12.98 8.64 0.14
C VAL A 307 14.06 9.72 0.23
N LEU A 308 14.05 10.72 -0.65
CA LEU A 308 14.97 11.85 -0.61
C LEU A 308 14.78 12.69 0.66
N ILE A 309 13.52 13.03 1.01
CA ILE A 309 13.18 13.77 2.24
C ILE A 309 13.67 13.00 3.47
N LEU A 310 13.36 11.70 3.57
CA LEU A 310 13.79 10.85 4.69
C LEU A 310 15.32 10.74 4.78
N SER A 311 16.02 10.67 3.64
CA SER A 311 17.48 10.64 3.59
C SER A 311 18.11 11.95 4.09
N VAL A 312 17.58 13.10 3.67
CA VAL A 312 18.03 14.44 4.14
C VAL A 312 17.79 14.61 5.65
N LEU A 313 16.64 14.12 6.15
CA LEU A 313 16.30 14.10 7.57
C LEU A 313 17.26 13.20 8.36
N ALA A 314 17.55 11.98 7.91
CA ALA A 314 18.51 11.08 8.55
C ALA A 314 19.93 11.68 8.62
N VAL A 315 20.42 12.26 7.51
CA VAL A 315 21.74 12.88 7.44
C VAL A 315 21.85 14.13 8.32
N SER A 316 20.80 14.96 8.38
CA SER A 316 20.79 16.16 9.23
C SER A 316 20.69 15.81 10.72
N ALA A 317 19.87 14.83 11.10
CA ALA A 317 19.83 14.27 12.46
C ALA A 317 21.19 13.66 12.87
N GLY A 318 21.82 12.86 12.01
CA GLY A 318 23.15 12.30 12.24
C GLY A 318 24.23 13.37 12.43
N ARG A 319 24.21 14.43 11.61
CA ARG A 319 25.11 15.59 11.77
C ARG A 319 24.86 16.36 13.07
N ALA A 320 23.61 16.50 13.51
CA ALA A 320 23.28 17.12 14.79
C ALA A 320 23.80 16.28 15.96
N ALA A 321 23.51 14.97 15.96
CA ALA A 321 24.00 14.03 16.98
C ALA A 321 25.53 14.03 17.09
N TRP A 322 26.25 13.99 15.96
CA TRP A 322 27.71 14.07 15.92
C TRP A 322 28.25 15.40 16.50
N ARG A 323 27.62 16.54 16.18
CA ARG A 323 27.98 17.84 16.77
C ARG A 323 27.77 17.85 18.29
N HIS A 324 26.70 17.25 18.80
CA HIS A 324 26.45 17.13 20.24
C HIS A 324 27.46 16.19 20.94
N ALA A 325 27.79 15.05 20.33
CA ALA A 325 28.80 14.13 20.84
C ALA A 325 30.19 14.79 20.93
N LYS A 326 30.61 15.51 19.88
CA LYS A 326 31.89 16.23 19.86
C LYS A 326 31.96 17.33 20.93
N ARG A 327 30.87 18.08 21.16
CA ARG A 327 30.80 19.08 22.25
C ARG A 327 30.96 18.46 23.65
N ARG A 328 30.42 17.26 23.88
CA ARG A 328 30.60 16.53 25.15
C ARG A 328 32.04 16.08 25.38
N GLN A 329 32.75 15.68 24.32
CA GLN A 329 34.17 15.28 24.43
C GLN A 329 35.07 16.47 24.80
N VAL A 330 34.83 17.65 24.23
CA VAL A 330 35.59 18.88 24.55
C VAL A 330 35.31 19.34 25.99
N ALA A 331 34.05 19.45 26.39
CA ALA A 331 33.70 19.84 27.77
C ALA A 331 34.23 18.85 28.84
N GLY A 332 34.26 17.54 28.52
CA GLY A 332 34.85 16.51 29.37
C GLY A 332 36.38 16.41 29.33
N ALA A 333 37.04 17.24 28.51
CA ALA A 333 38.48 17.47 28.52
C ALA A 333 38.82 18.74 29.31
N GLU A 334 38.08 19.83 29.11
CA GLU A 334 38.22 21.08 29.88
C GLU A 334 37.96 20.85 31.39
N ALA A 335 36.94 20.08 31.75
CA ALA A 335 36.67 19.68 33.14
C ALA A 335 37.74 18.75 33.75
N ARG A 336 38.75 18.32 32.98
CA ARG A 336 39.94 17.58 33.46
C ARG A 336 41.22 18.42 33.47
N THR A 337 41.16 19.68 33.05
CA THR A 337 42.31 20.60 33.05
C THR A 337 42.15 21.81 33.98
N GLU A 338 41.06 21.94 34.74
CA GLU A 338 41.03 22.85 35.89
C GLU A 338 41.93 22.34 37.03
N PRO A 339 42.96 23.09 37.47
CA PRO A 339 43.74 22.72 38.63
C PRO A 339 42.96 23.02 39.92
N ALA A 340 42.94 22.07 40.85
CA ALA A 340 42.38 22.28 42.18
C ALA A 340 43.20 23.34 42.95
N ALA A 341 42.70 24.58 42.97
CA ALA A 341 43.39 25.72 43.57
C ALA A 341 42.81 26.10 44.95
N HIS A 342 43.70 26.05 45.95
CA HIS A 342 43.62 26.69 47.28
C HIS A 342 42.60 26.12 48.30
N GLY A 343 43.16 25.45 49.30
CA GLY A 343 42.48 24.99 50.51
C GLY A 343 43.47 24.79 51.67
N ASP A 344 44.08 25.91 52.09
CA ASP A 344 44.77 26.23 53.37
C ASP A 344 45.73 25.24 54.07
N ILE A 345 46.73 25.81 54.76
CA ILE A 345 47.89 25.13 55.36
C ILE A 345 47.98 25.35 56.87
N THR A 346 47.38 24.46 57.67
CA THR A 346 47.80 24.25 59.09
C THR A 346 47.45 22.85 59.62
N SER A 347 48.44 21.97 59.75
CA SER A 347 48.73 21.22 60.99
C SER A 347 49.81 20.15 60.75
N VAL A 348 50.92 20.28 61.47
CA VAL A 348 51.91 19.20 61.64
C VAL A 348 51.56 18.47 62.93
N PRO A 349 51.61 17.13 62.93
CA PRO A 349 52.51 16.48 63.88
C PRO A 349 53.47 15.50 63.21
N THR A 350 54.67 15.44 63.77
CA THR A 350 55.77 14.54 63.41
C THR A 350 55.51 13.09 63.82
N GLY A 351 55.93 12.14 62.99
CA GLY A 351 56.07 10.72 63.32
C GLY A 351 57.17 10.09 62.45
N GLU A 352 58.14 9.43 63.08
CA GLU A 352 59.39 8.99 62.45
C GLU A 352 59.34 7.55 61.90
N GLY A 353 60.03 7.31 60.78
CA GLY A 353 60.44 5.97 60.31
C GLY A 353 59.32 5.08 59.75
N THR A 354 59.58 4.11 58.88
CA THR A 354 60.81 3.67 58.18
C THR A 354 60.43 3.08 56.81
N VAL A 355 61.37 3.00 55.87
CA VAL A 355 61.18 2.30 54.58
C VAL A 355 61.84 0.92 54.64
N PRO A 356 61.11 -0.13 54.22
CA PRO A 356 61.61 -1.14 53.29
C PRO A 356 60.67 -1.22 52.07
N GLU A 357 61.15 -1.25 50.82
CA GLU A 357 62.00 -2.28 50.21
C GLU A 357 61.30 -3.66 50.13
N ASP A 358 60.30 -3.78 49.24
CA ASP A 358 60.29 -4.78 48.15
C ASP A 358 59.22 -4.40 47.11
N LEU A 359 59.60 -4.31 45.83
CA LEU A 359 58.69 -4.06 44.69
C LEU A 359 58.60 -5.25 43.72
N THR A 360 59.25 -6.37 44.04
CA THR A 360 59.37 -7.54 43.16
C THR A 360 58.23 -8.54 43.31
N GLU A 361 57.57 -8.59 44.48
CA GLU A 361 56.48 -9.55 44.72
C GLU A 361 55.17 -9.18 43.98
N PHE A 362 54.90 -7.89 43.73
CA PHE A 362 53.67 -7.42 43.07
C PHE A 362 53.64 -7.56 41.53
N LEU A 363 54.79 -7.81 40.89
CA LEU A 363 54.92 -7.89 39.42
C LEU A 363 55.07 -9.33 38.88
N SER A 364 55.24 -10.31 39.77
CA SER A 364 55.42 -11.72 39.43
C SER A 364 54.33 -12.30 38.50
N PRO A 365 53.01 -12.03 38.71
CA PRO A 365 51.96 -12.57 37.83
C PRO A 365 52.00 -12.04 36.39
N TYR A 366 52.59 -10.86 36.18
CA TYR A 366 52.57 -10.17 34.88
C TYR A 366 53.75 -10.58 33.98
N LEU A 367 54.86 -11.03 34.56
CA LEU A 367 56.04 -11.49 33.83
C LEU A 367 55.90 -12.93 33.29
N GLU A 368 55.17 -13.80 34.01
CA GLU A 368 55.01 -15.19 33.59
C GLU A 368 54.05 -15.33 32.39
N ALA A 369 53.00 -14.50 32.33
CA ALA A 369 52.05 -14.45 31.21
C ALA A 369 52.68 -14.00 29.87
N MET A 370 53.85 -13.35 29.89
CA MET A 370 54.55 -12.88 28.67
C MET A 370 55.61 -13.86 28.13
N LYS A 371 55.85 -14.99 28.81
CA LYS A 371 56.78 -16.03 28.31
C LYS A 371 56.15 -16.96 27.27
N ASP A 372 54.83 -17.15 27.31
CA ASP A 372 54.13 -18.23 26.58
C ASP A 372 53.74 -17.89 25.12
N GLN A 373 54.18 -16.75 24.57
CA GLN A 373 53.83 -16.30 23.21
C GLN A 373 55.04 -15.93 22.33
N ARG A 374 56.15 -16.69 22.39
CA ARG A 374 57.26 -16.56 21.42
C ARG A 374 57.79 -17.88 20.83
N LYS A 375 57.22 -18.22 19.65
CA LYS A 375 57.88 -18.88 18.50
C LYS A 375 58.21 -20.42 18.63
N PRO A 376 58.59 -21.14 17.54
CA PRO A 376 57.76 -21.42 16.36
C PRO A 376 57.94 -22.82 15.67
N SER A 377 56.99 -23.23 14.82
CA SER A 377 57.17 -23.96 13.53
C SER A 377 57.74 -25.41 13.44
N ALA A 378 57.33 -26.11 12.36
CA ALA A 378 57.71 -27.47 11.86
C ALA A 378 57.26 -28.65 12.73
N GLY A 379 56.80 -29.82 12.24
CA GLY A 379 57.02 -30.60 11.00
C GLY A 379 57.29 -32.07 11.45
N THR A 380 57.05 -33.19 10.76
CA THR A 380 56.78 -33.51 9.35
C THR A 380 56.47 -35.03 9.21
N GLN A 381 55.54 -35.43 8.30
CA GLN A 381 55.38 -36.79 7.69
C GLN A 381 54.95 -37.99 8.60
N ASP A 382 54.39 -39.11 8.09
CA ASP A 382 54.60 -39.76 6.78
C ASP A 382 53.43 -40.64 6.26
N LYS A 383 53.24 -40.68 4.91
CA LYS A 383 52.71 -41.73 3.96
C LYS A 383 51.44 -42.60 4.30
N ALA A 384 50.68 -43.15 3.33
CA ALA A 384 50.94 -43.51 1.93
C ALA A 384 49.67 -43.60 1.01
N VAL A 385 49.82 -43.32 -0.30
CA VAL A 385 49.49 -44.18 -1.50
C VAL A 385 48.02 -44.68 -1.70
N SER A 386 47.34 -44.67 -2.88
CA SER A 386 47.76 -44.64 -4.30
C SER A 386 46.73 -44.04 -5.32
N SER A 387 47.25 -43.51 -6.44
CA SER A 387 46.75 -43.48 -7.85
C SER A 387 45.25 -43.66 -8.25
N GLY A 388 44.76 -42.75 -9.12
CA GLY A 388 43.67 -43.00 -10.12
C GLY A 388 44.20 -43.64 -11.42
N PRO A 389 43.66 -43.38 -12.66
CA PRO A 389 42.64 -42.38 -13.06
C PRO A 389 41.55 -42.91 -14.05
N ASN A 390 40.69 -41.99 -14.55
CA ASN A 390 39.88 -41.97 -15.80
C ASN A 390 39.14 -43.24 -16.32
N ASP A 391 37.85 -43.10 -16.70
CA ASP A 391 37.51 -43.03 -18.14
C ASP A 391 36.10 -42.48 -18.48
N GLU A 392 35.97 -42.09 -19.76
CA GLU A 392 34.79 -41.91 -20.64
C GLU A 392 33.43 -41.39 -20.14
N SER A 393 33.02 -40.26 -20.72
CA SER A 393 31.62 -39.97 -21.06
C SER A 393 31.45 -39.92 -22.59
N GLN A 394 30.60 -40.80 -23.13
CA GLN A 394 30.19 -40.78 -24.55
C GLN A 394 28.67 -40.60 -24.65
N SER A 395 28.23 -39.73 -25.56
CA SER A 395 26.85 -39.77 -26.09
C SER A 395 26.68 -40.93 -27.08
N PRO A 396 25.43 -41.29 -27.40
CA PRO A 396 25.11 -41.34 -28.82
C PRO A 396 23.80 -40.65 -29.22
N SER A 397 23.80 -40.14 -30.44
CA SER A 397 22.62 -39.70 -31.19
C SER A 397 21.97 -40.89 -31.91
N GLY A 398 20.64 -40.96 -31.98
CA GLY A 398 19.91 -42.07 -32.64
C GLY A 398 18.46 -41.71 -33.02
N LYS A 399 18.16 -41.81 -34.33
CA LYS A 399 16.94 -41.38 -35.04
C LYS A 399 15.64 -42.17 -34.73
N HIS A 400 14.52 -41.52 -35.09
CA HIS A 400 13.23 -42.04 -35.62
C HIS A 400 13.25 -43.46 -36.25
N PRO A 401 12.11 -44.20 -36.27
CA PRO A 401 10.80 -43.77 -36.80
C PRO A 401 9.86 -43.06 -35.82
#